data_AF-A0A419KBG8-F1
#
_entry.id   AF-A0A419KBG8-F1
#
_cell.length_a   1.000
_cell.length_b   1.000
_cell.length_c   1.000
_cell.angle_alpha   90.00
_cell.angle_beta   90.00
_cell.angle_gamma   90.00
#
_symmetry.space_group_name_H-M   'P 1'
#
loop_
_entity.id
_entity.type
_entity.pdbx_description
1 polymer ?
#
loop_
_entity_poly.entity_id
_entity_poly.type
_entity_poly.pdbx_seq_one_letter_code
_entity_poly.pdbx_strand_id
1 'polypeptide(L)'
;LSTATLSKRTRKCQKETGKLLPTAGNVLDIGRGITHKRDAVELYAKGYNSLEIARMIDHELKNVETYIEDMERVRIVASKDKQTISRLTRLSISLVEEYLEIIRTYYPESIHLNRTEVNIDGKGN
;
A
#
# COMPACT_ATOMS: atom_id res chain seq x y z
N LEU A 1 -31.77 -18.11 -5.62
CA LEU A 1 -30.40 -18.55 -5.25
C LEU A 1 -29.64 -17.37 -4.65
N SER A 2 -29.32 -17.40 -3.36
CA SER A 2 -28.77 -16.26 -2.63
C SER A 2 -27.32 -15.95 -3.06
N THR A 3 -27.05 -14.69 -3.41
CA THR A 3 -25.77 -14.14 -3.87
C THR A 3 -24.61 -14.40 -2.90
N ALA A 4 -24.90 -14.53 -1.60
CA ALA A 4 -23.93 -14.85 -0.56
C ALA A 4 -23.29 -16.25 -0.73
N THR A 5 -24.01 -17.20 -1.33
CA THR A 5 -23.56 -18.59 -1.46
C THR A 5 -22.60 -18.77 -2.63
N LEU A 6 -22.81 -18.04 -3.72
CA LEU A 6 -21.91 -18.03 -4.89
C LEU A 6 -20.54 -17.42 -4.51
N SER A 7 -20.55 -16.33 -3.74
CA SER A 7 -19.34 -15.67 -3.23
C SER A 7 -18.46 -16.58 -2.37
N LYS A 8 -19.04 -17.43 -1.50
CA LYS A 8 -18.29 -18.41 -0.70
C LYS A 8 -17.67 -19.52 -1.57
N ARG A 9 -18.37 -19.97 -2.61
CA ARG A 9 -17.90 -21.06 -3.49
C ARG A 9 -16.78 -20.61 -4.43
N THR A 10 -16.87 -19.40 -4.96
CA THR A 10 -15.83 -18.80 -5.81
C THR A 10 -14.51 -18.59 -5.04
N ARG A 11 -14.59 -18.11 -3.79
CA ARG A 11 -13.42 -17.97 -2.91
C ARG A 11 -12.71 -19.30 -2.66
N LYS A 12 -13.48 -20.37 -2.47
CA LYS A 12 -12.92 -21.71 -2.23
C LYS A 12 -12.18 -22.22 -3.46
N CYS A 13 -12.76 -22.09 -4.65
CA CYS A 13 -12.10 -22.51 -5.89
C CYS A 13 -10.85 -21.68 -6.23
N GLN A 14 -10.85 -20.37 -6.02
CA GLN A 14 -9.69 -19.51 -6.32
C GLN A 14 -8.51 -19.77 -5.36
N LYS A 15 -8.79 -20.03 -4.08
CA LYS A 15 -7.76 -20.41 -3.09
C LYS A 15 -7.17 -21.80 -3.35
N GLU A 16 -7.96 -22.71 -3.92
CA GLU A 16 -7.54 -24.08 -4.24
C GLU A 16 -6.78 -24.21 -5.58
N THR A 17 -6.99 -23.28 -6.52
CA THR A 17 -6.42 -23.39 -7.89
C THR A 17 -5.37 -22.34 -8.23
N GLY A 18 -5.23 -21.28 -7.43
CA GLY A 18 -4.26 -20.20 -7.66
C GLY A 18 -4.47 -19.40 -8.94
N LYS A 19 -5.57 -19.64 -9.66
CA LYS A 19 -5.94 -18.94 -10.91
C LYS A 19 -7.27 -18.23 -10.73
N LEU A 20 -7.28 -16.94 -11.06
CA LEU A 20 -8.48 -16.10 -11.07
C LEU A 20 -9.41 -16.52 -12.22
N LEU A 21 -10.62 -16.95 -11.89
CA LEU A 21 -11.67 -17.22 -12.87
C LEU A 21 -12.21 -15.92 -13.46
N PRO A 22 -12.32 -15.79 -14.81
CA PRO A 22 -12.90 -14.62 -15.44
C PRO A 22 -14.42 -14.66 -15.24
N THR A 23 -14.91 -13.87 -14.28
CA THR A 23 -16.35 -13.61 -14.12
C THR A 23 -16.62 -12.18 -14.59
N ALA A 24 -17.85 -11.85 -15.01
CA ALA A 24 -18.17 -10.54 -15.58
C ALA A 24 -17.79 -9.32 -14.70
N GLY A 25 -17.65 -9.50 -13.38
CA GLY A 25 -17.11 -8.48 -12.46
C GLY A 25 -15.57 -8.36 -12.42
N ASN A 26 -14.83 -9.34 -12.94
CA ASN A 26 -13.37 -9.25 -13.11
C ASN A 26 -12.98 -8.50 -14.40
N VAL A 27 -13.91 -8.36 -15.35
CA VAL A 27 -13.67 -7.63 -16.61
C VAL A 27 -13.96 -6.13 -16.45
N LEU A 28 -14.78 -5.76 -15.46
CA LEU A 28 -15.02 -4.38 -15.04
C LEU A 28 -14.56 -4.18 -13.60
N ASP A 29 -13.25 -4.03 -13.40
CA ASP A 29 -12.53 -3.20 -12.40
C ASP A 29 -13.25 -2.68 -11.13
N ILE A 30 -14.12 -3.48 -10.51
CA ILE A 30 -14.89 -3.08 -9.31
C ILE A 30 -14.92 -4.27 -8.34
N GLY A 31 -13.74 -4.67 -7.90
CA GLY A 31 -13.55 -5.39 -6.65
C GLY A 31 -12.81 -4.47 -5.67
N ARG A 32 -13.44 -4.13 -4.54
CA ARG A 32 -12.71 -3.65 -3.35
C ARG A 32 -11.66 -4.72 -2.99
N GLY A 33 -10.45 -4.61 -3.53
CA GLY A 33 -9.43 -5.65 -3.38
C GLY A 33 -8.29 -5.66 -4.40
N ILE A 34 -8.31 -4.83 -5.44
CA ILE A 34 -7.14 -4.56 -6.29
C ILE A 34 -7.11 -3.04 -6.52
N THR A 35 -6.39 -2.33 -5.66
CA THR A 35 -6.22 -0.87 -5.74
C THR A 35 -5.02 -0.59 -6.63
N HIS A 36 -5.23 0.00 -7.83
CA HIS A 36 -4.15 0.50 -8.71
C HIS A 36 -3.09 1.35 -7.96
N LYS A 37 -3.49 1.97 -6.84
CA LYS A 37 -2.61 2.67 -5.89
C LYS A 37 -1.54 1.79 -5.25
N ARG A 38 -1.87 0.57 -4.82
CA ARG A 38 -0.92 -0.38 -4.22
C ARG A 38 0.10 -0.81 -5.27
N ASP A 39 -0.38 -1.18 -6.46
CA ASP A 39 0.47 -1.63 -7.56
C ASP A 39 1.45 -0.54 -8.00
N ALA A 40 0.99 0.72 -8.09
CA ALA A 40 1.85 1.85 -8.39
C ALA A 40 3.02 1.99 -7.40
N VAL A 41 2.71 1.93 -6.11
CA VAL A 41 3.69 2.10 -5.03
C VAL A 41 4.62 0.89 -4.91
N GLU A 42 4.12 -0.32 -5.16
CA GLU A 42 4.95 -1.53 -5.17
C GLU A 42 5.90 -1.55 -6.37
N LEU A 43 5.47 -1.13 -7.56
CA LEU A 43 6.34 -0.97 -8.71
C LEU A 43 7.40 0.11 -8.46
N TYR A 44 7.02 1.22 -7.83
CA TYR A 44 8.00 2.22 -7.42
C TYR A 44 9.04 1.63 -6.46
N ALA A 45 8.60 0.83 -5.48
CA ALA A 45 9.51 0.15 -4.55
C ALA A 45 10.46 -0.85 -5.24
N LYS A 46 10.06 -1.40 -6.39
CA LYS A 46 10.89 -2.27 -7.25
C LYS A 46 11.87 -1.48 -8.15
N GLY A 47 11.81 -0.15 -8.14
CA GLY A 47 12.74 0.73 -8.86
C GLY A 47 12.24 1.28 -10.19
N TYR A 48 10.96 1.09 -10.54
CA TYR A 48 10.37 1.71 -11.73
C TYR A 48 10.11 3.20 -11.52
N ASN A 49 10.22 4.00 -12.56
CA ASN A 49 9.90 5.43 -12.47
C ASN A 49 8.39 5.70 -12.67
N SER A 50 7.93 6.87 -12.22
CA SER A 50 6.50 7.24 -12.24
C SER A 50 5.87 7.20 -13.64
N LEU A 51 6.62 7.56 -14.69
CA LEU A 51 6.15 7.54 -16.08
C LEU A 51 5.99 6.11 -16.61
N GLU A 52 6.94 5.22 -16.30
CA GLU A 52 6.83 3.80 -16.63
C GLU A 52 5.63 3.18 -15.93
N ILE A 53 5.47 3.45 -14.63
CA ILE A 53 4.35 2.95 -13.83
C ILE A 53 3.02 3.40 -14.43
N ALA A 54 2.87 4.71 -14.69
CA ALA A 54 1.66 5.27 -15.30
C ALA A 54 1.27 4.55 -16.60
N ARG A 55 2.26 4.20 -17.44
CA ARG A 55 2.03 3.44 -18.66
C ARG A 55 1.70 1.97 -18.41
N MET A 56 2.34 1.34 -17.42
CA MET A 56 2.12 -0.07 -17.08
C MET A 56 0.73 -0.34 -16.51
N ILE A 57 0.20 0.60 -15.71
CA ILE A 57 -1.09 0.46 -15.04
C ILE A 57 -2.22 1.27 -15.69
N ASP A 58 -2.00 1.81 -16.89
CA ASP A 58 -2.93 2.66 -17.64
C ASP A 58 -3.58 3.75 -16.78
N HIS A 59 -2.74 4.59 -16.17
CA HIS A 59 -3.19 5.59 -15.20
C HIS A 59 -2.53 6.95 -15.43
N GLU A 60 -3.18 8.01 -14.93
CA GLU A 60 -2.64 9.35 -15.04
C GLU A 60 -1.35 9.47 -14.20
N LEU A 61 -0.29 10.00 -14.82
CA LEU A 61 1.01 10.20 -14.18
C LEU A 61 0.89 10.94 -12.84
N LYS A 62 0.09 12.01 -12.80
CA LYS A 62 -0.13 12.81 -11.60
C LYS A 62 -0.68 12.02 -10.42
N ASN A 63 -1.57 11.06 -10.69
CA ASN A 63 -2.12 10.19 -9.65
C ASN A 63 -1.05 9.21 -9.14
N VAL A 64 -0.23 8.66 -10.04
CA VAL A 64 0.90 7.79 -9.68
C VAL A 64 1.90 8.53 -8.81
N GLU A 65 2.28 9.75 -9.18
CA GLU A 65 3.17 10.59 -8.39
C GLU A 65 2.60 10.88 -7.00
N THR A 66 1.31 11.21 -6.92
CA THR A 66 0.61 11.42 -5.64
C THR A 66 0.68 10.17 -4.75
N TYR A 67 0.54 8.97 -5.33
CA TYR A 67 0.61 7.73 -4.55
C TYR A 67 2.01 7.44 -4.01
N ILE A 68 3.03 7.72 -4.82
CA ILE A 68 4.44 7.61 -4.45
C ILE A 68 4.75 8.59 -3.32
N GLU A 69 4.35 9.85 -3.47
CA GLU A 69 4.53 10.89 -2.44
C GLU A 69 3.84 10.52 -1.12
N ASP A 70 2.61 10.00 -1.16
CA ASP A 70 1.90 9.53 0.03
C ASP A 70 2.69 8.40 0.74
N MET A 71 3.28 7.46 -0.02
CA MET A 71 4.05 6.37 0.56
C MET A 71 5.37 6.85 1.16
N GLU A 72 6.06 7.75 0.48
CA GLU A 72 7.29 8.37 0.99
C GLU A 72 7.05 9.11 2.31
N ARG A 73 5.93 9.84 2.40
CA ARG A 73 5.52 10.46 3.67
C ARG A 73 5.32 9.44 4.79
N VAL A 74 4.76 8.27 4.49
CA VAL A 74 4.63 7.18 5.47
C VAL A 74 6.01 6.60 5.83
N ARG A 75 6.90 6.43 4.85
CA ARG A 75 8.26 5.90 5.02
C ARG A 75 9.08 6.73 6.02
N ILE A 76 9.04 8.06 5.91
CA ILE A 76 9.74 8.98 6.81
C ILE A 76 9.34 8.80 8.29
N VAL A 77 8.08 8.47 8.56
CA VAL A 77 7.54 8.29 9.93
C VAL A 77 7.24 6.83 10.29
N ALA A 78 7.77 5.86 9.53
CA ALA A 78 7.40 4.44 9.62
C ALA A 78 7.74 3.76 10.96
N SER A 79 8.58 4.39 11.78
CA SER A 79 8.93 3.96 13.14
C SER A 79 7.84 4.25 14.20
N LYS A 80 6.85 5.07 13.88
CA LYS A 80 5.73 5.40 14.79
C LYS A 80 4.62 4.35 14.64
N ASP A 81 3.65 4.35 15.56
CA ASP A 81 2.46 3.52 15.44
C ASP A 81 1.54 4.01 14.30
N LYS A 82 0.74 3.10 13.74
CA LYS A 82 -0.13 3.38 12.58
C LYS A 82 -1.14 4.50 12.82
N GLN A 83 -1.60 4.71 14.06
CA GLN A 83 -2.54 5.77 14.39
C GLN A 83 -1.85 7.14 14.34
N THR A 84 -0.64 7.24 14.90
CA THR A 84 0.19 8.44 14.80
C THR A 84 0.55 8.75 13.36
N ILE A 85 0.96 7.75 12.57
CA ILE A 85 1.27 7.91 11.16
C ILE A 85 0.04 8.44 10.40
N SER A 86 -1.12 7.79 10.56
CA SER A 86 -2.38 8.23 9.93
C SER A 86 -2.71 9.69 10.25
N ARG A 87 -2.53 10.12 11.50
CA ARG A 87 -2.75 11.51 11.91
C ARG A 87 -1.76 12.49 11.24
N LEU A 88 -0.49 12.12 11.13
CA LEU A 88 0.56 12.97 10.53
C LEU A 88 0.44 13.06 9.01
N THR A 89 0.12 11.95 8.35
CA THR A 89 0.01 11.90 6.89
C THR A 89 -1.38 12.29 6.38
N ARG A 90 -2.39 12.30 7.26
CA ARG A 90 -3.82 12.47 6.93
C ARG A 90 -4.37 11.35 6.03
N LEU A 91 -3.70 10.19 6.02
CA LEU A 91 -4.14 9.00 5.31
C LEU A 91 -5.01 8.13 6.21
N SER A 92 -5.87 7.29 5.62
CA SER A 92 -6.64 6.31 6.38
C SER A 92 -5.72 5.28 7.03
N ILE A 93 -6.13 4.72 8.17
CA ILE A 93 -5.35 3.70 8.89
C ILE A 93 -5.09 2.48 7.98
N SER A 94 -6.10 2.05 7.21
CA SER A 94 -5.96 0.91 6.29
C SER A 94 -4.93 1.17 5.20
N LEU A 95 -4.89 2.37 4.63
CA LEU A 95 -3.88 2.73 3.61
C LEU A 95 -2.48 2.80 4.22
N VAL A 96 -2.36 3.32 5.44
CA VAL A 96 -1.10 3.32 6.19
C VAL A 96 -0.62 1.87 6.42
N GLU A 97 -1.50 0.95 6.76
CA GLU A 97 -1.15 -0.47 6.94
C GLU A 97 -0.64 -1.09 5.63
N GLU A 98 -1.30 -0.84 4.50
CA GLU A 98 -0.86 -1.30 3.18
C GLU A 98 0.55 -0.77 2.84
N TYR A 99 0.79 0.52 3.07
CA TYR A 99 2.10 1.13 2.79
C TYR A 99 3.19 0.61 3.73
N LEU A 100 2.88 0.42 5.01
CA LEU A 100 3.83 -0.18 5.95
C LEU A 100 4.19 -1.63 5.59
N GLU A 101 3.28 -2.40 4.98
CA GLU A 101 3.59 -3.74 4.46
C GLU A 101 4.63 -3.68 3.33
N ILE A 102 4.45 -2.75 2.38
CA ILE A 102 5.41 -2.53 1.28
C ILE A 102 6.75 -2.04 1.84
N ILE A 103 6.73 -1.04 2.74
CA ILE A 103 7.95 -0.48 3.36
C ILE A 103 8.72 -1.55 4.13
N ARG A 104 8.05 -2.42 4.89
CA ARG A 104 8.70 -3.56 5.57
C ARG A 104 9.43 -4.50 4.61
N THR A 105 8.89 -4.64 3.41
CA THR A 105 9.39 -5.60 2.42
C THR A 105 10.58 -5.03 1.65
N TYR A 106 10.51 -3.76 1.23
CA TYR A 106 11.49 -3.15 0.33
C TYR A 106 12.44 -2.13 1.00
N TYR A 107 12.05 -1.56 2.15
CA TYR A 107 12.76 -0.51 2.88
C TYR A 107 12.85 -0.81 4.39
N PRO A 108 13.37 -1.98 4.81
CA PRO A 108 13.36 -2.41 6.21
C PRO A 108 14.14 -1.47 7.16
N GLU A 109 15.14 -0.75 6.64
CA GLU A 109 15.92 0.25 7.38
C GLU A 109 15.06 1.45 7.85
N SER A 110 14.05 1.82 7.07
CA SER A 110 13.16 2.95 7.35
C SER A 110 12.36 2.81 8.65
N ILE A 111 12.20 1.58 9.14
CA ILE A 111 11.42 1.29 10.36
C ILE A 111 12.25 1.52 11.63
N HIS A 112 13.59 1.45 11.52
CA HIS A 112 14.50 1.47 12.66
C HIS A 112 15.13 2.86 12.90
N LEU A 113 15.01 3.79 11.95
CA LEU A 113 15.80 5.03 11.91
C LEU A 113 15.46 6.08 12.99
N ASN A 114 14.24 6.13 13.56
CA ASN A 114 13.89 7.20 14.52
C ASN A 114 14.14 6.84 16.00
N ARG A 115 14.91 5.80 16.32
CA ARG A 115 15.32 5.56 17.73
C ARG A 115 16.48 6.45 18.18
N THR A 116 17.23 7.02 17.24
CA THR A 116 18.51 7.70 17.54
C THR A 116 18.37 9.22 17.73
N GLU A 117 17.25 9.85 17.33
CA GLU A 117 17.12 11.32 17.37
C GLU A 117 16.39 11.89 18.61
N VAL A 118 16.10 11.08 19.64
CA VAL A 118 15.46 11.56 20.90
C VAL A 118 16.43 11.58 22.08
N ASN A 119 17.71 11.86 21.83
CA ASN A 119 18.69 12.02 22.91
C ASN A 119 19.67 13.16 22.63
N ILE A 120 19.14 14.37 22.49
CA ILE A 120 19.94 15.59 22.64
C ILE A 120 19.20 16.52 23.63
N ASP A 121 19.87 16.70 24.76
CA ASP A 121 19.71 17.72 25.81
C ASP A 121 18.52 17.65 26.79
N GLY A 122 18.66 16.71 27.73
CA GLY A 122 18.00 16.71 29.03
C GLY A 122 18.97 16.47 30.19
N LYS A 123 20.05 17.25 30.28
CA LYS A 123 20.83 17.47 31.52
C LYS A 123 21.10 18.97 31.56
N GLY A 124 20.51 19.76 32.47
CA GLY A 124 20.51 19.51 33.90
C GLY A 124 21.89 19.85 34.45
N ASN A 125 22.18 21.15 34.52
CA ASN A 125 22.98 21.75 35.58
C ASN A 125 22.57 23.22 35.74
#